data_AF-A0A7R9THP6-F1
#
_entry.id   AF-A0A7R9THP6-F1
#
_cell.length_a   1.000
_cell.length_b   1.000
_cell.length_c   1.000
_cell.angle_alpha   90.00
_cell.angle_beta   90.00
_cell.angle_gamma   90.00
#
_symmetry.space_group_name_H-M   'P 1'
#
loop_
_entity.id
_entity.type
_entity.pdbx_description
1 polymer ?
#
loop_
_entity_poly.entity_id
_entity_poly.type
_entity_poly.pdbx_seq_one_letter_code
_entity_poly.pdbx_strand_id
1 'polypeptide(L)'
;MPRFPACAAAAVGRAWTRRAKITRCVLGMLLSRRAKKKTRTKRGGKYKRAGVAELIWALFAAVVVLAWCLGVAAHVAFALAARCNYPGGVALARLHALRADVPGTVHVDADAATTGASRFGQVREGRGWSYRKDEGDDVDRSGFDYLVP
;
A
#
# COMPACT_ATOMS: atom_id res chain seq x y z
N MET A 1 74.18 13.74 67.33
CA MET A 1 73.38 13.37 66.15
C MET A 1 72.40 12.26 66.52
N PRO A 2 71.08 12.48 66.52
CA PRO A 2 70.13 11.42 66.85
C PRO A 2 69.83 10.57 65.61
N ARG A 3 69.91 9.24 65.77
CA ARG A 3 69.56 8.25 64.73
C ARG A 3 68.05 8.04 64.74
N PHE A 4 67.34 8.64 63.77
CA PHE A 4 65.93 8.36 63.53
C PHE A 4 65.74 6.94 62.95
N PRO A 5 64.68 6.20 63.33
CA PRO A 5 64.53 4.78 63.00
C PRO A 5 64.00 4.58 61.58
N ALA A 6 64.86 4.09 60.68
CA ALA A 6 64.53 3.75 59.29
C ALA A 6 63.35 2.76 59.13
N CYS A 7 63.01 2.00 60.16
CA CYS A 7 61.91 1.04 60.15
C CYS A 7 60.52 1.69 60.09
N ALA A 8 60.34 2.88 60.70
CA ALA A 8 59.05 3.58 60.70
C ALA A 8 58.71 4.14 59.31
N ALA A 9 59.70 4.67 58.59
CA ALA A 9 59.53 5.20 57.23
C ALA A 9 59.14 4.10 56.22
N ALA A 10 59.73 2.91 56.33
CA ALA A 10 59.41 1.77 55.46
C ALA A 10 57.98 1.22 55.68
N ALA A 11 57.47 1.27 56.93
CA ALA A 11 56.12 0.84 57.24
C ALA A 11 55.05 1.79 56.66
N VAL A 12 55.30 3.11 56.74
CA VAL A 12 54.41 4.13 56.18
C VAL A 12 54.36 4.05 54.65
N GLY A 13 55.51 3.85 53.98
CA GLY A 13 55.56 3.67 52.51
C GLY A 13 54.78 2.45 52.02
N ARG A 14 54.85 1.32 52.75
CA ARG A 14 54.06 0.11 52.44
C ARG A 14 52.57 0.28 52.69
N ALA A 15 52.18 1.02 53.73
CA ALA A 15 50.77 1.33 54.01
C ALA A 15 50.18 2.27 52.94
N TRP A 16 50.95 3.25 52.49
CA TRP A 16 50.53 4.24 51.48
C TRP A 16 50.33 3.59 50.10
N THR A 17 51.26 2.74 49.68
CA THR A 17 51.16 1.98 48.42
C THR A 17 49.99 1.00 48.42
N ARG A 18 49.71 0.32 49.54
CA ARG A 18 48.53 -0.55 49.70
C ARG A 18 47.22 0.23 49.61
N ARG A 19 47.11 1.38 50.29
CA ARG A 19 45.93 2.26 50.19
C ARG A 19 45.70 2.74 48.75
N ALA A 20 46.75 3.21 48.07
CA ALA A 20 46.65 3.71 46.69
C ALA A 20 46.20 2.64 45.68
N LYS A 21 46.55 1.36 45.91
CA LYS A 21 46.13 0.24 45.06
C LYS A 21 44.66 -0.11 45.26
N ILE A 22 44.17 -0.07 46.49
CA ILE A 22 42.76 -0.31 46.84
C ILE A 22 41.88 0.79 46.23
N THR A 23 42.23 2.07 46.39
CA THR A 23 41.43 3.18 45.82
C THR A 23 41.35 3.10 44.30
N ARG A 24 42.46 2.78 43.61
CA ARG A 24 42.44 2.58 42.15
C ARG A 24 41.52 1.45 41.72
N CYS A 25 41.51 0.35 42.46
CA CYS A 25 40.68 -0.82 42.14
C CYS A 25 39.18 -0.53 42.32
N VAL A 26 38.82 0.15 43.41
CA VAL A 26 37.42 0.56 43.68
C VAL A 26 36.95 1.60 42.66
N LEU A 27 37.78 2.59 42.33
CA LEU A 27 37.44 3.60 41.33
C LEU A 27 37.25 2.98 39.94
N GLY A 28 38.11 2.06 39.54
CA GLY A 28 37.97 1.30 38.29
C GLY A 28 36.66 0.50 38.23
N MET A 29 36.29 -0.17 39.33
CA MET A 29 35.00 -0.88 39.43
C MET A 29 33.80 0.09 39.31
N LEU A 30 33.83 1.23 39.98
CA LEU A 30 32.73 2.22 39.92
C LEU A 30 32.57 2.82 38.51
N LEU A 31 33.68 3.10 37.83
CA LEU A 31 33.68 3.59 36.45
C LEU A 31 33.13 2.53 35.48
N SER A 32 33.54 1.26 35.64
CA SER A 32 33.01 0.15 34.84
C SER A 32 31.50 -0.05 35.03
N ARG A 33 31.01 0.08 36.28
CA ARG A 33 29.59 0.00 36.63
C ARG A 33 28.80 1.15 36.01
N ARG A 34 29.30 2.39 36.07
CA ARG A 34 28.68 3.54 35.39
C ARG A 34 28.62 3.36 33.88
N ALA A 35 29.69 2.89 33.25
CA ALA A 35 29.75 2.66 31.81
C ALA A 35 28.73 1.60 31.34
N LYS A 36 28.62 0.47 32.07
CA LYS A 36 27.60 -0.58 31.82
C LYS A 36 26.17 -0.05 31.98
N LYS A 37 25.91 0.79 33.00
CA LYS A 37 24.57 1.39 33.20
C LYS A 37 24.20 2.32 32.04
N LYS A 38 25.12 3.16 31.58
CA LYS A 38 24.91 4.10 30.46
C LYS A 38 24.63 3.36 29.13
N THR A 39 25.34 2.27 28.86
CA THR A 39 25.11 1.43 27.66
C THR A 39 23.77 0.69 27.72
N ARG A 40 23.37 0.18 28.89
CA ARG A 40 22.08 -0.50 29.08
C ARG A 40 20.89 0.44 28.86
N THR A 41 20.95 1.67 29.37
CA THR A 41 19.90 2.69 29.15
C THR A 41 19.83 3.13 27.69
N LYS A 42 20.98 3.36 27.03
CA LYS A 42 21.01 3.70 25.59
C LYS A 42 20.44 2.59 24.72
N ARG A 43 20.76 1.33 25.00
CA ARG A 43 20.21 0.18 24.27
C ARG A 43 18.69 0.09 24.46
N GLY A 44 18.18 0.16 25.69
CA GLY A 44 16.74 0.12 25.96
C GLY A 44 15.94 1.23 25.27
N GLY A 45 16.48 2.46 25.22
CA GLY A 45 15.85 3.57 24.49
C GLY A 45 15.87 3.39 22.97
N LYS A 46 16.92 2.77 22.41
CA LYS A 46 17.02 2.50 20.97
C LYS A 46 16.00 1.44 20.54
N TYR A 47 15.82 0.37 21.32
CA TYR A 47 14.80 -0.65 21.03
C TYR A 47 13.37 -0.12 21.17
N LYS A 48 13.08 0.71 22.18
CA LYS A 48 11.75 1.35 22.31
C LYS A 48 11.44 2.31 21.16
N ARG A 49 12.41 3.10 20.71
CA ARG A 49 12.25 4.00 19.55
C ARG A 49 12.09 3.23 18.24
N ALA A 50 12.81 2.12 18.07
CA ALA A 50 12.63 1.24 16.92
C ALA A 50 11.19 0.67 16.90
N GLY A 51 10.69 0.15 18.02
CA GLY A 51 9.32 -0.39 18.10
C GLY A 51 8.23 0.63 17.79
N VAL A 52 8.37 1.89 18.21
CA VAL A 52 7.42 2.96 17.88
C VAL A 52 7.49 3.33 16.39
N ALA A 53 8.69 3.40 15.80
CA ALA A 53 8.84 3.68 14.38
C ALA A 53 8.23 2.56 13.51
N GLU A 54 8.49 1.29 13.85
CA GLU A 54 7.88 0.15 13.17
C GLU A 54 6.35 0.16 13.30
N LEU A 55 5.81 0.52 14.48
CA LEU A 55 4.37 0.66 14.66
C LEU A 55 3.78 1.78 13.79
N ILE A 56 4.45 2.94 13.71
CA ILE A 56 3.99 4.06 12.86
C ILE A 56 4.00 3.66 11.39
N TRP A 57 5.05 3.00 10.92
CA TRP A 57 5.13 2.51 9.54
C TRP A 57 4.08 1.45 9.24
N ALA A 58 3.84 0.52 10.17
CA ALA A 58 2.80 -0.49 10.03
C ALA A 58 1.40 0.14 9.95
N LEU A 59 1.10 1.13 10.79
CA LEU A 59 -0.18 1.84 10.76
C LEU A 59 -0.34 2.65 9.47
N PHE A 60 0.71 3.34 9.02
CA PHE A 60 0.68 4.08 7.75
C PHE A 60 0.43 3.13 6.57
N ALA A 61 1.17 2.02 6.50
CA ALA A 61 0.97 1.00 5.47
C ALA A 61 -0.45 0.43 5.51
N ALA A 62 -0.98 0.13 6.71
CA ALA A 62 -2.35 -0.35 6.87
C ALA A 62 -3.40 0.65 6.36
N VAL A 63 -3.23 1.95 6.63
CA VAL A 63 -4.12 3.00 6.13
C VAL A 63 -4.04 3.09 4.61
N VAL A 64 -2.84 3.05 4.02
CA VAL A 64 -2.66 3.09 2.56
C VAL A 64 -3.31 1.88 1.88
N VAL A 65 -3.06 0.68 2.40
CA VAL A 65 -3.68 -0.55 1.88
C VAL A 65 -5.20 -0.48 2.01
N LEU A 66 -5.72 -0.05 3.15
CA LEU A 66 -7.16 0.09 3.37
C LEU A 66 -7.77 1.11 2.38
N ALA A 67 -7.16 2.28 2.22
CA ALA A 67 -7.62 3.30 1.28
C ALA A 67 -7.60 2.79 -0.17
N TRP A 68 -6.56 2.04 -0.56
CA TRP A 68 -6.48 1.43 -1.88
C TRP A 68 -7.57 0.38 -2.09
N CYS A 69 -7.78 -0.51 -1.11
CA CYS A 69 -8.86 -1.52 -1.17
C CYS A 69 -10.24 -0.86 -1.27
N LEU A 70 -10.50 0.19 -0.48
CA LEU A 70 -11.74 0.96 -0.55
C LEU A 70 -11.89 1.66 -1.90
N GLY A 71 -10.80 2.21 -2.45
CA GLY A 71 -10.77 2.81 -3.78
C GLY A 71 -11.16 1.80 -4.86
N VAL A 72 -10.53 0.62 -4.87
CA VAL A 72 -10.87 -0.46 -5.82
C VAL A 72 -12.32 -0.89 -5.65
N ALA A 73 -12.79 -1.09 -4.42
CA ALA A 73 -14.18 -1.45 -4.14
C ALA A 73 -15.16 -0.38 -4.66
N ALA A 74 -14.87 0.90 -4.45
CA ALA A 74 -15.67 2.00 -4.97
C ALA A 74 -15.68 2.02 -6.51
N HIS A 75 -14.53 1.83 -7.16
CA HIS A 75 -14.47 1.75 -8.63
C HIS A 75 -15.30 0.59 -9.17
N VAL A 76 -15.23 -0.59 -8.54
CA VAL A 76 -16.05 -1.74 -8.93
C VAL A 76 -17.54 -1.44 -8.72
N ALA A 77 -17.92 -0.84 -7.58
CA ALA A 77 -19.30 -0.47 -7.31
C ALA A 77 -19.84 0.53 -8.34
N PHE A 78 -19.08 1.58 -8.67
CA PHE A 78 -19.47 2.55 -9.69
C PHE A 78 -19.49 1.94 -11.09
N ALA A 79 -18.58 1.03 -11.42
CA ALA A 79 -18.62 0.32 -12.68
C ALA A 79 -19.87 -0.56 -12.80
N LEU A 80 -20.27 -1.26 -11.73
CA LEU A 80 -21.50 -2.05 -11.70
C LEU A 80 -22.75 -1.17 -11.78
N ALA A 81 -22.78 -0.04 -11.07
CA ALA A 81 -23.87 0.94 -11.15
C ALA A 81 -23.99 1.52 -12.57
N ALA A 82 -22.87 1.90 -13.19
CA ALA A 82 -22.83 2.36 -14.57
C ALA A 82 -23.37 1.28 -15.53
N ARG A 83 -22.97 0.01 -15.36
CA ARG A 83 -23.51 -1.10 -16.16
C ARG A 83 -25.03 -1.24 -16.05
N CYS A 84 -25.62 -0.92 -14.90
CA CYS A 84 -27.08 -0.93 -14.73
C CYS A 84 -27.75 0.29 -15.37
N ASN A 85 -27.09 1.45 -15.39
CA ASN A 85 -27.59 2.70 -15.99
C ASN A 85 -27.44 2.76 -17.52
N TYR A 86 -26.65 1.86 -18.12
CA TYR A 86 -26.40 1.81 -19.56
C TYR A 86 -26.83 0.45 -20.16
N PRO A 87 -28.15 0.15 -20.19
CA PRO A 87 -28.67 -1.13 -20.69
C PRO A 87 -28.42 -1.37 -22.18
N GLY A 88 -28.31 -0.33 -23.02
CA GLY A 88 -28.05 -0.48 -24.46
C GLY A 88 -26.72 -1.18 -24.76
N GLY A 89 -25.68 -0.93 -23.95
CA GLY A 89 -24.41 -1.66 -24.06
C GLY A 89 -24.54 -3.15 -23.71
N VAL A 90 -25.42 -3.49 -22.76
CA VAL A 90 -25.71 -4.87 -22.38
C VAL A 90 -26.54 -5.58 -23.46
N ALA A 91 -27.49 -4.88 -24.08
CA ALA A 91 -28.27 -5.41 -25.20
C ALA A 91 -27.37 -5.77 -26.38
N LEU A 92 -26.44 -4.90 -26.76
CA LEU A 92 -25.47 -5.16 -27.82
C LEU A 92 -24.54 -6.34 -27.49
N ALA A 93 -24.07 -6.43 -26.24
CA ALA A 93 -23.25 -7.55 -25.79
C ALA A 93 -24.02 -8.89 -25.82
N ARG A 94 -25.31 -8.88 -25.44
CA ARG A 94 -26.18 -10.07 -25.50
C ARG A 94 -26.47 -10.49 -26.94
N LEU A 95 -26.70 -9.53 -27.85
CA LEU A 95 -26.88 -9.82 -29.27
C LEU A 95 -25.67 -10.59 -29.83
N HIS A 96 -24.46 -10.12 -29.56
CA HIS A 96 -23.23 -10.81 -30.00
C HIS A 96 -23.00 -12.17 -29.36
N ALA A 97 -23.50 -12.39 -28.14
CA ALA A 97 -23.43 -13.69 -27.47
C ALA A 97 -24.44 -14.68 -28.07
N LEU A 98 -25.66 -14.24 -28.37
CA LEU A 98 -26.75 -15.09 -28.88
C LEU A 98 -26.64 -15.39 -30.37
N ARG A 99 -26.11 -14.45 -31.16
CA ARG A 99 -26.02 -14.56 -32.63
C ARG A 99 -24.58 -14.66 -33.11
N ALA A 100 -23.74 -15.31 -32.30
CA ALA A 100 -22.30 -15.27 -32.51
C ALA A 100 -21.84 -15.85 -33.86
N ASP A 101 -22.65 -16.70 -34.48
CA ASP A 101 -22.43 -17.42 -35.71
C ASP A 101 -23.20 -16.84 -36.91
N VAL A 102 -24.16 -15.93 -36.66
CA VAL A 102 -25.01 -15.32 -37.70
C VAL A 102 -24.80 -13.80 -37.70
N PRO A 103 -23.74 -13.32 -38.39
CA PRO A 103 -23.49 -11.90 -38.52
C PRO A 103 -24.61 -11.21 -39.31
N GLY A 104 -24.89 -9.94 -38.98
CA GLY A 104 -25.91 -9.15 -39.65
C GLY A 104 -25.73 -7.66 -39.44
N THR A 105 -26.66 -6.89 -39.99
CA THR A 105 -26.72 -5.43 -39.91
C THR A 105 -27.55 -5.03 -38.69
N VAL A 106 -26.93 -4.31 -37.76
CA VAL A 106 -27.54 -3.85 -36.51
C VAL A 106 -27.84 -2.36 -36.62
N HIS A 107 -29.10 -2.00 -36.44
CA HIS A 107 -29.49 -0.61 -36.20
C HIS A 107 -29.34 -0.27 -34.73
N VAL A 108 -28.69 0.85 -34.44
CA VAL A 108 -28.59 1.40 -33.09
C VAL A 108 -29.42 2.68 -33.04
N ASP A 109 -30.57 2.62 -32.38
CA ASP A 109 -31.43 3.79 -32.20
C ASP A 109 -30.73 4.85 -31.34
N ALA A 110 -31.18 6.11 -31.46
CA ALA A 110 -30.62 7.22 -30.70
C ALA A 110 -30.76 7.01 -29.18
N ASP A 111 -31.91 6.50 -28.74
CA ASP A 111 -32.19 6.18 -27.34
C ASP A 111 -31.24 5.08 -26.83
N ALA A 112 -31.02 4.02 -27.62
CA ALA A 112 -30.03 2.98 -27.34
C ALA A 112 -28.61 3.54 -27.20
N ALA A 113 -28.23 4.48 -28.08
CA ALA A 113 -26.91 5.08 -28.07
C ALA A 113 -26.67 5.90 -26.79
N THR A 114 -27.69 6.60 -26.28
CA THR A 114 -27.60 7.31 -24.99
C THR A 114 -27.50 6.37 -23.80
N THR A 115 -28.03 5.14 -23.92
CA THR A 115 -27.93 4.09 -22.90
C THR A 115 -26.71 3.17 -23.10
N GLY A 116 -25.69 3.62 -23.83
CA GLY A 116 -24.38 2.98 -23.88
C GLY A 116 -24.19 1.94 -24.99
N ALA A 117 -25.15 1.79 -25.91
CA ALA A 117 -24.92 1.10 -27.17
C ALA A 117 -23.99 1.96 -28.05
N SER A 118 -22.68 1.76 -27.90
CA SER A 118 -21.65 2.59 -28.54
C SER A 118 -20.66 1.75 -29.35
N ARG A 119 -19.79 2.43 -30.12
CA ARG A 119 -18.74 1.80 -30.92
C ARG A 119 -17.80 0.90 -30.10
N PHE A 120 -17.61 1.18 -28.81
CA PHE A 120 -16.82 0.32 -27.92
C PHE A 120 -17.43 -1.08 -27.73
N GLY A 121 -18.74 -1.24 -27.91
CA GLY A 121 -19.43 -2.54 -27.88
C GLY A 121 -19.47 -3.27 -29.23
N GLN A 122 -19.01 -2.64 -30.31
CA GLN A 122 -19.01 -3.18 -31.67
C GLN A 122 -17.79 -4.09 -31.94
N VAL A 123 -17.51 -5.02 -31.02
CA VAL A 123 -16.28 -5.86 -30.98
C VAL A 123 -16.13 -6.78 -32.21
N ARG A 124 -17.16 -6.89 -33.04
CA ARG A 124 -17.23 -7.80 -34.20
C ARG A 124 -17.33 -7.07 -35.54
N GLU A 125 -17.18 -5.74 -35.55
CA GLU A 125 -17.13 -4.94 -36.77
C GLU A 125 -16.09 -5.52 -37.76
N GLY A 126 -16.47 -5.64 -39.04
CA GLY A 126 -15.61 -6.22 -40.08
C GLY A 126 -15.60 -7.75 -40.16
N ARG A 127 -16.27 -8.47 -39.23
CA ARG A 127 -16.48 -9.93 -39.30
C ARG A 127 -17.91 -10.29 -39.75
N GLY A 128 -18.39 -9.59 -40.78
CA GLY A 128 -19.77 -9.69 -41.29
C GLY A 128 -20.79 -8.87 -40.52
N TRP A 129 -20.43 -8.31 -39.36
CA TRP A 129 -21.28 -7.39 -38.62
C TRP A 129 -21.13 -5.98 -39.16
N SER A 130 -22.25 -5.32 -39.41
CA SER A 130 -22.30 -3.88 -39.71
C SER A 130 -23.23 -3.19 -38.74
N TYR A 131 -22.83 -2.01 -38.27
CA TYR A 131 -23.64 -1.22 -37.33
C TYR A 131 -23.91 0.12 -37.98
N ARG A 132 -25.18 0.52 -38.07
CA ARG A 132 -25.55 1.84 -38.56
C ARG A 132 -26.45 2.54 -37.56
N LYS A 133 -26.23 3.83 -37.45
CA LYS A 133 -27.03 4.77 -36.68
C LYS A 133 -27.55 5.78 -37.68
N ASP A 134 -28.61 5.38 -38.36
CA ASP A 134 -29.29 6.22 -39.33
C ASP A 134 -30.38 6.97 -38.55
N GLU A 135 -30.31 8.30 -38.48
CA GLU A 135 -31.26 9.13 -37.73
C GLU A 135 -32.25 9.80 -38.70
N GLY A 136 -33.55 9.64 -38.42
CA GLY A 136 -34.62 10.26 -39.21
C GLY A 136 -35.94 9.47 -39.10
N ASP A 137 -37.06 10.15 -39.35
CA ASP A 137 -38.40 9.53 -39.32
C ASP A 137 -38.63 8.61 -40.54
N ASP A 138 -37.92 8.86 -41.65
CA ASP A 138 -37.99 8.10 -42.91
C ASP A 138 -36.90 7.01 -43.04
N VAL A 139 -36.27 6.62 -41.92
CA VAL A 139 -35.24 5.56 -41.95
C VAL A 139 -35.91 4.24 -42.26
N ASP A 140 -35.60 3.68 -43.43
CA ASP A 140 -36.04 2.35 -43.82
C ASP A 140 -35.38 1.29 -42.91
N ARG A 141 -36.15 0.85 -41.91
CA ARG A 141 -35.69 -0.16 -40.95
C ARG A 141 -35.67 -1.58 -41.54
N SER A 142 -36.19 -1.80 -42.75
CA SER A 142 -36.26 -3.13 -43.37
C SER A 142 -34.91 -3.69 -43.79
N GLY A 143 -33.89 -2.84 -43.93
CA GLY A 143 -32.52 -3.23 -44.25
C GLY A 143 -31.68 -3.71 -43.06
N PHE A 144 -32.26 -3.81 -41.85
CA PHE A 144 -31.57 -4.24 -40.64
C PHE A 144 -32.05 -5.63 -40.19
N ASP A 145 -31.09 -6.52 -39.91
CA ASP A 145 -31.37 -7.85 -39.37
C ASP A 145 -31.70 -7.79 -37.88
N TYR A 146 -31.17 -6.77 -37.17
CA TYR A 146 -31.35 -6.58 -35.74
C TYR A 146 -31.57 -5.11 -35.39
N LEU A 147 -32.52 -4.85 -34.50
CA LEU A 147 -32.81 -3.52 -33.97
C LEU A 147 -32.43 -3.48 -32.49
N VAL A 148 -31.61 -2.49 -32.12
CA VAL A 148 -31.25 -2.22 -30.72
C VAL A 148 -31.93 -0.89 -30.34
N PRO A 149 -33.07 -0.94 -29.64
CA PRO A 149 -33.79 0.24 -29.17
C PRO A 149 -33.14 0.88 -27.93
#